data_AF-A0A9Y1BLK5-F1
#
_entry.id   AF-A0A9Y1BLK5-F1
#
_cell.length_a   1.000
_cell.length_b   1.000
_cell.length_c   1.000
_cell.angle_alpha   90.00
_cell.angle_beta   90.00
_cell.angle_gamma   90.00
#
_symmetry.space_group_name_H-M   'P 1'
#
loop_
_entity.id
_entity.type
_entity.pdbx_description
1 polymer ?
#
loop_
_entity_poly.entity_id
_entity_poly.type
_entity_poly.pdbx_seq_one_letter_code
_entity_poly.pdbx_strand_id
1 'polypeptide(L)'
;MAERPEFEQRYAKLWRSIGNFIKNNTGLRVSGIARAGSRRRGNHRNKSDLDIIFTVAGDPPKKNIYPMIASNLKYGFPKAHIEIGSSYNVINMKIEDLDFDVVLLTEEEFKKEVTEYELEEL
;
A
#
# COMPACT_ATOMS: atom_id res chain seq x y z
N MET A 1 17.42 10.33 13.04
CA MET A 1 18.26 9.14 12.83
C MET A 1 17.99 8.70 11.41
N ALA A 2 19.00 8.74 10.53
CA ALA A 2 18.83 8.32 9.14
C ALA A 2 18.45 6.83 9.10
N GLU A 3 17.45 6.50 8.28
CA GLU A 3 17.04 5.11 8.08
C GLU A 3 18.23 4.31 7.55
N ARG A 4 18.48 3.13 8.11
CA ARG A 4 19.61 2.33 7.64
C ARG A 4 19.31 1.88 6.21
N PRO A 5 20.25 2.01 5.25
CA PRO A 5 20.03 1.69 3.83
C PRO A 5 19.46 0.29 3.58
N GLU A 6 19.72 -0.65 4.50
CA GLU A 6 19.20 -2.02 4.49
C GLU A 6 17.66 -2.11 4.60
N PHE A 7 17.03 -1.24 5.40
CA PHE A 7 15.57 -1.23 5.54
C PHE A 7 14.90 -0.65 4.30
N GLU A 8 15.41 0.46 3.78
CA GLU A 8 14.94 1.08 2.54
C GLU A 8 14.93 0.09 1.36
N GLN A 9 16.00 -0.70 1.21
CA GLN A 9 16.06 -1.72 0.17
C GLN A 9 15.03 -2.84 0.35
N ARG A 10 14.82 -3.30 1.59
CA ARG A 10 13.80 -4.33 1.91
C ARG A 10 12.39 -3.79 1.66
N TYR A 11 12.10 -2.57 2.10
CA TYR A 11 10.83 -1.89 1.83
C TYR A 11 10.59 -1.72 0.34
N ALA A 12 11.57 -1.24 -0.43
CA ALA A 12 11.43 -1.06 -1.87
C ALA A 12 11.16 -2.39 -2.61
N LYS A 13 11.80 -3.49 -2.18
CA LYS A 13 11.58 -4.82 -2.76
C LYS A 13 10.19 -5.36 -2.43
N LEU A 14 9.76 -5.24 -1.17
CA LEU A 14 8.43 -5.70 -0.74
C LEU A 14 7.33 -4.85 -1.35
N TRP A 15 7.46 -3.53 -1.37
CA TRP A 15 6.58 -2.61 -2.09
C TRP A 15 6.34 -3.06 -3.53
N ARG A 16 7.41 -3.30 -4.31
CA ARG A 16 7.28 -3.73 -5.70
C ARG A 16 6.57 -5.08 -5.80
N SER A 17 6.85 -6.00 -4.89
CA SER A 17 6.23 -7.33 -4.88
C SER A 17 4.74 -7.25 -4.56
N ILE A 18 4.36 -6.52 -3.51
CA ILE A 18 2.96 -6.31 -3.10
C ILE A 18 2.20 -5.56 -4.18
N GLY A 19 2.79 -4.47 -4.73
CA GLY A 19 2.14 -3.67 -5.76
C GLY A 19 1.91 -4.44 -7.06
N ASN A 20 2.90 -5.22 -7.50
CA ASN A 20 2.74 -6.10 -8.66
C ASN A 20 1.70 -7.19 -8.41
N PHE A 21 1.67 -7.75 -7.20
CA PHE A 21 0.68 -8.75 -6.83
C PHE A 21 -0.74 -8.17 -6.84
N ILE A 22 -0.95 -6.98 -6.26
CA ILE A 22 -2.26 -6.31 -6.27
C ILE A 22 -2.71 -6.04 -7.71
N LYS A 23 -1.80 -5.57 -8.57
CA LYS A 23 -2.10 -5.23 -9.96
C LYS A 23 -2.42 -6.46 -10.83
N ASN A 24 -1.70 -7.56 -10.64
CA ASN A 24 -1.72 -8.68 -11.60
C ASN A 24 -2.45 -9.93 -11.10
N ASN A 25 -2.59 -10.11 -9.78
CA ASN A 25 -3.04 -11.38 -9.19
C ASN A 25 -4.39 -11.28 -8.48
N THR A 26 -5.02 -10.11 -8.45
CA THR A 26 -6.30 -9.90 -7.74
C THR A 26 -7.53 -10.08 -8.62
N GLY A 27 -7.35 -10.13 -9.95
CA GLY A 27 -8.45 -10.12 -10.92
C GLY A 27 -9.18 -8.79 -11.03
N LEU A 28 -8.73 -7.75 -10.32
CA LEU A 28 -9.31 -6.42 -10.36
C LEU A 28 -8.66 -5.58 -11.47
N ARG A 29 -9.45 -4.68 -12.05
CA ARG A 29 -8.93 -3.66 -12.96
C ARG A 29 -8.33 -2.51 -12.16
N VAL A 30 -7.13 -2.71 -11.62
CA VAL A 30 -6.37 -1.69 -10.90
C VAL A 30 -5.94 -0.58 -11.87
N SER A 31 -6.44 0.64 -11.68
CA SER A 31 -6.12 1.79 -12.53
C SER A 31 -4.90 2.57 -12.05
N GLY A 32 -4.49 2.41 -10.79
CA GLY A 32 -3.31 3.06 -10.23
C GLY A 32 -2.82 2.42 -8.94
N ILE A 33 -1.51 2.49 -8.69
CA ILE A 33 -0.87 2.06 -7.44
C ILE A 33 0.36 2.93 -7.16
N ALA A 34 0.51 3.43 -5.94
CA ALA A 34 1.60 4.32 -5.55
C ALA A 34 1.98 4.16 -4.06
N ARG A 35 3.19 4.61 -3.72
CA ARG A 35 3.63 4.75 -2.32
C ARG A 35 3.10 6.06 -1.75
N ALA A 36 2.52 6.02 -0.57
CA ALA A 36 2.07 7.18 0.18
C ALA A 36 2.77 7.26 1.54
N GLY A 37 2.42 8.26 2.34
CA GLY A 37 2.77 8.29 3.77
C GLY A 37 4.07 9.02 4.13
N SER A 38 4.36 8.99 5.43
CA SER A 38 5.47 9.73 6.06
C SER A 38 6.87 9.32 5.57
N ARG A 39 7.01 8.08 5.08
CA ARG A 39 8.23 7.56 4.42
C ARG A 39 8.56 8.30 3.12
N ARG A 40 7.55 8.75 2.38
CA ARG A 40 7.74 9.57 1.17
C ARG A 40 8.09 11.02 1.52
N ARG A 41 7.66 11.52 2.70
CA ARG A 41 7.80 12.91 3.16
C ARG A 41 9.07 13.23 3.99
N GLY A 42 10.07 12.35 4.06
CA GLY A 42 11.34 12.64 4.75
C GLY A 42 11.30 12.74 6.31
N ASN A 43 10.11 12.65 6.92
CA ASN A 43 9.88 12.89 8.36
C ASN A 43 9.65 11.61 9.19
N HIS A 44 10.16 10.47 8.71
CA HIS A 44 9.88 9.16 9.28
C HIS A 44 10.75 8.87 10.52
N ARG A 45 10.15 8.24 11.53
CA ARG A 45 10.88 7.61 12.65
C ARG A 45 11.29 6.21 12.20
N ASN A 46 12.38 5.66 12.76
CA ASN A 46 12.76 4.27 12.51
C ASN A 46 11.54 3.35 12.71
N LYS A 47 11.20 2.55 11.68
CA LYS A 47 10.01 1.68 11.59
C LYS A 47 8.65 2.36 11.35
N SER A 48 8.61 3.51 10.67
CA SER A 48 7.33 4.01 10.15
C SER A 48 6.68 2.99 9.20
N ASP A 49 5.36 2.92 9.18
CA ASP A 49 4.61 2.04 8.26
C ASP A 49 4.78 2.54 6.81
N LEU A 50 4.77 1.61 5.84
CA LEU A 50 4.76 1.97 4.42
C LEU A 50 3.33 1.92 3.89
N ASP A 51 2.80 3.08 3.53
CA ASP A 51 1.47 3.20 2.93
C ASP A 51 1.51 2.87 1.43
N ILE A 52 0.65 1.95 1.02
CA ILE A 52 0.41 1.47 -0.34
C ILE A 52 -0.99 1.94 -0.71
N ILE A 53 -1.07 3.01 -1.49
CA ILE A 53 -2.35 3.47 -2.03
C ILE A 53 -2.59 2.85 -3.40
N PHE A 54 -3.82 2.44 -3.67
CA PHE A 54 -4.22 1.95 -4.98
C PHE A 54 -5.65 2.38 -5.31
N THR A 55 -5.99 2.33 -6.59
CA THR A 55 -7.34 2.61 -7.07
C THR A 55 -7.77 1.56 -8.09
N VAL A 56 -9.07 1.28 -8.13
CA VAL A 56 -9.69 0.28 -8.99
C VAL A 56 -10.72 0.99 -9.87
N ALA A 57 -10.68 0.71 -11.16
CA ALA A 57 -11.55 1.35 -12.14
C ALA A 57 -13.03 1.19 -11.76
N GLY A 58 -13.77 2.31 -11.80
CA GLY A 58 -15.19 2.35 -11.43
C GLY A 58 -15.46 2.52 -9.93
N ASP A 59 -14.44 2.82 -9.13
CA ASP A 59 -14.54 3.18 -7.70
C ASP A 59 -15.44 2.25 -6.86
N PRO A 60 -15.20 0.93 -6.90
CA PRO A 60 -15.98 0.00 -6.12
C PRO A 60 -15.82 0.26 -4.61
N PRO A 61 -16.86 0.03 -3.80
CA PRO A 61 -16.81 0.28 -2.36
C PRO A 61 -15.79 -0.63 -1.67
N LYS A 62 -15.03 -0.07 -0.72
CA LYS A 62 -13.98 -0.77 0.05
C LYS A 62 -14.45 -2.10 0.64
N LYS A 63 -15.69 -2.16 1.12
CA LYS A 63 -16.30 -3.38 1.70
C LYS A 63 -16.35 -4.57 0.73
N ASN A 64 -16.41 -4.32 -0.58
CA ASN A 64 -16.40 -5.38 -1.59
C ASN A 64 -14.98 -5.79 -1.97
N ILE A 65 -14.05 -4.85 -1.96
CA ILE A 65 -12.68 -5.04 -2.45
C ILE A 65 -11.76 -5.60 -1.36
N TYR A 66 -11.87 -5.10 -0.13
CA TYR A 66 -10.94 -5.45 0.95
C TYR A 66 -10.95 -6.93 1.31
N PRO A 67 -12.09 -7.63 1.44
CA PRO A 67 -12.09 -9.07 1.66
C PRO A 67 -11.36 -9.84 0.55
N MET A 68 -11.55 -9.44 -0.72
CA MET A 68 -10.89 -10.08 -1.86
C MET A 68 -9.37 -9.83 -1.86
N ILE A 69 -8.95 -8.58 -1.69
CA ILE A 69 -7.52 -8.22 -1.62
C ILE A 69 -6.86 -8.91 -0.44
N ALA A 70 -7.44 -8.85 0.75
CA ALA A 70 -6.89 -9.47 1.95
C ALA A 70 -6.75 -11.00 1.79
N SER A 71 -7.76 -11.66 1.19
CA SER A 71 -7.69 -13.10 0.88
C SER A 71 -6.57 -13.42 -0.11
N ASN A 72 -6.46 -12.66 -1.20
CA ASN A 72 -5.40 -12.86 -2.19
C ASN A 72 -4.01 -12.60 -1.61
N LEU A 73 -3.85 -11.55 -0.80
CA LEU A 73 -2.58 -11.26 -0.12
C LEU A 73 -2.21 -12.37 0.86
N LYS A 74 -3.17 -12.95 1.60
CA LYS A 74 -2.94 -14.10 2.49
C LYS A 74 -2.44 -15.31 1.71
N TYR A 75 -2.97 -15.53 0.51
CA TYR A 75 -2.53 -16.59 -0.37
C TYR A 75 -1.13 -16.34 -0.94
N GLY A 76 -0.85 -15.12 -1.44
CA GLY A 76 0.43 -14.77 -2.04
C GLY A 76 1.58 -14.59 -1.05
N PHE A 77 1.26 -14.24 0.20
CA PHE A 77 2.22 -13.97 1.26
C PHE A 77 1.86 -14.76 2.52
N PRO A 78 2.02 -16.10 2.53
CA PRO A 78 1.54 -16.95 3.63
C PRO A 78 2.22 -16.73 4.98
N LYS A 79 3.39 -16.06 4.98
CA LYS A 79 4.10 -15.66 6.20
C LYS A 79 3.72 -14.26 6.69
N ALA A 80 2.91 -13.53 5.93
CA ALA A 80 2.45 -12.21 6.31
C ALA A 80 1.25 -12.31 7.26
N HIS A 81 1.22 -11.44 8.26
CA HIS A 81 0.01 -11.22 9.04
C HIS A 81 -0.82 -10.14 8.34
N ILE A 82 -2.07 -10.46 7.98
CA ILE A 82 -2.93 -9.58 7.20
C ILE A 82 -4.29 -9.46 7.88
N GLU A 83 -4.69 -8.23 8.16
CA GLU A 83 -5.94 -7.87 8.82
C GLU A 83 -6.60 -6.67 8.14
N ILE A 84 -7.93 -6.68 8.05
CA ILE A 84 -8.68 -5.48 7.63
C ILE A 84 -8.93 -4.65 8.89
N GLY A 85 -8.46 -3.40 8.91
CA GLY A 85 -8.63 -2.53 10.06
C GLY A 85 -10.11 -2.33 10.40
N SER A 86 -10.42 -2.18 11.70
CA SER A 86 -11.79 -2.17 12.24
C SER A 86 -12.74 -1.17 11.57
N SER A 87 -12.22 -0.06 11.03
CA SER A 87 -12.99 0.96 10.31
C SER A 87 -13.19 0.64 8.82
N TYR A 88 -12.74 -0.51 8.32
CA TYR A 88 -12.77 -0.88 6.89
C TYR A 88 -12.10 0.15 5.96
N ASN A 89 -11.11 0.86 6.49
CA ASN A 89 -10.41 1.93 5.78
C ASN A 89 -9.03 1.52 5.26
N VAL A 90 -8.43 0.49 5.86
CA VAL A 90 -7.07 0.01 5.55
C VAL A 90 -7.02 -1.51 5.67
N ILE A 91 -6.12 -2.13 4.91
CA ILE A 91 -5.67 -3.50 5.12
C ILE A 91 -4.26 -3.41 5.70
N ASN A 92 -4.12 -3.79 6.96
CA ASN A 92 -2.85 -3.83 7.67
C ASN A 92 -2.13 -5.13 7.28
N MET A 93 -0.88 -5.02 6.89
CA MET A 93 -0.04 -6.14 6.48
C MET A 93 1.32 -6.04 7.17
N LYS A 94 1.70 -7.09 7.90
CA LYS A 94 3.02 -7.23 8.52
C LYS A 94 3.78 -8.37 7.90
N ILE A 95 4.97 -8.08 7.38
CA ILE A 95 5.90 -9.07 6.82
C ILE A 95 7.21 -8.96 7.59
N GLU A 96 7.58 -10.03 8.30
CA GLU A 96 8.76 -10.03 9.17
C GLU A 96 8.65 -8.93 10.25
N ASP A 97 9.57 -7.96 10.24
CA ASP A 97 9.62 -6.81 11.14
C ASP A 97 9.14 -5.50 10.49
N LEU A 98 8.49 -5.59 9.32
CA LEU A 98 8.05 -4.46 8.52
C LEU A 98 6.53 -4.43 8.40
N ASP A 99 5.98 -3.24 8.65
CA ASP A 99 4.55 -2.97 8.63
C ASP A 99 4.18 -2.13 7.38
N PHE A 100 3.04 -2.48 6.79
CA PHE A 100 2.51 -1.95 5.54
C PHE A 100 1.00 -1.73 5.66
N ASP A 101 0.54 -0.60 5.14
CA ASP A 101 -0.88 -0.25 5.12
C ASP A 101 -1.35 -0.17 3.67
N VAL A 102 -2.30 -1.01 3.29
CA VAL A 102 -2.84 -1.04 1.92
C VAL A 102 -4.21 -0.34 1.92
N VAL A 103 -4.31 0.75 1.17
CA VAL A 103 -5.45 1.66 1.18
C VAL A 103 -6.03 1.81 -0.22
N LEU A 104 -7.33 1.51 -0.36
CA LEU A 104 -8.09 1.83 -1.58
C LEU A 104 -8.56 3.27 -1.52
N LEU A 105 -8.26 4.01 -2.59
CA LEU A 105 -8.74 5.36 -2.85
C LEU A 105 -9.63 5.35 -4.09
N THR A 106 -10.53 6.33 -4.17
CA THR A 106 -11.21 6.65 -5.43
C THR A 106 -10.20 7.14 -6.47
N GLU A 107 -10.54 7.07 -7.76
CA GLU A 107 -9.67 7.56 -8.83
C GLU A 107 -9.34 9.06 -8.67
N GLU A 108 -10.27 9.85 -8.13
CA GLU A 108 -10.06 11.27 -7.84
C GLU A 108 -9.11 11.49 -6.65
N GLU A 109 -9.34 10.82 -5.53
CA GLU A 109 -8.47 10.89 -4.35
C GLU A 109 -7.05 10.42 -4.69
N PHE A 110 -6.94 9.31 -5.44
CA PHE A 110 -5.66 8.79 -5.89
C PHE A 110 -4.91 9.79 -6.76
N LYS A 111 -5.60 10.47 -7.70
CA LYS A 111 -4.98 11.51 -8.52
C LYS A 111 -4.50 12.68 -7.68
N LYS A 112 -5.28 13.15 -6.70
CA LYS A 112 -4.87 14.22 -5.78
C LYS A 112 -3.62 13.81 -4.99
N GLU A 113 -3.64 12.62 -4.39
CA GLU A 113 -2.53 12.07 -3.61
C GLU A 113 -1.30 11.69 -4.46
N VAL A 114 -1.39 11.64 -5.78
CA VAL A 114 -0.19 11.47 -6.62
C VAL A 114 0.30 12.81 -7.15
N THR A 115 -0.63 13.68 -7.58
CA THR A 115 -0.31 15.00 -8.17
C THR A 115 0.25 15.96 -7.13
N GLU A 116 -0.31 16.00 -5.92
CA GLU A 116 0.18 16.86 -4.84
C GLU A 116 1.66 16.60 -4.54
N TYR A 117 2.13 15.38 -4.77
CA TYR A 117 3.50 14.98 -4.46
C TYR A 117 4.45 15.04 -5.66
N GLU A 118 3.96 14.97 -6.90
CA GLU A 118 4.78 15.34 -8.06
C GLU A 118 5.11 16.85 -8.06
N LEU A 119 4.26 17.67 -7.40
CA LEU A 119 4.46 19.12 -7.26
C LEU A 119 5.39 19.53 -6.11
N GLU A 120 5.61 18.67 -5.10
CA GLU A 120 6.56 18.93 -4.01
C GLU A 120 8.02 18.56 -4.36
N GLU A 121 8.26 17.89 -5.49
CA GLU A 121 9.61 17.54 -6.00
C GLU A 121 10.13 18.48 -7.12
N LEU A 122 9.50 19.64 -7.33
CA LEU A 122 9.93 20.72 -8.25
C LEU A 122 10.39 21.98 -7.51
#